data_AF-G7EF57-F1
#
_entry.id   AF-G7EF57-F1
#
_cell.length_a   1.000
_cell.length_b   1.000
_cell.length_c   1.000
_cell.angle_alpha   90.00
_cell.angle_beta   90.00
_cell.angle_gamma   90.00
#
_symmetry.space_group_name_H-M   'P 1'
#
loop_
_entity.id
_entity.type
_entity.pdbx_description
1 polymer ?
#
loop_
_entity_poly.entity_id
_entity_poly.type
_entity_poly.pdbx_seq_one_letter_code
_entity_poly.pdbx_strand_id
1 'polypeptide(L)' 'MTKTNAVKNVVIAGGGTAGWMAAAALAKLVGNNINITLVESDDIGTVGVG' A
#
# COMPACT_ATOMS: atom_id res chain seq x y z
N MET A 1 -12.07 -9.92 -28.01
CA MET A 1 -12.09 -8.76 -27.11
C MET A 1 -11.29 -9.12 -25.86
N THR A 2 -10.03 -8.69 -25.76
CA THR A 2 -9.21 -8.90 -24.58
C THR A 2 -9.65 -7.93 -23.49
N LYS A 3 -10.16 -8.47 -22.38
CA LYS A 3 -10.65 -7.67 -21.26
C LYS A 3 -9.44 -7.20 -20.44
N THR A 4 -9.01 -5.96 -20.64
CA THR A 4 -7.95 -5.36 -19.81
C THR A 4 -8.55 -5.02 -18.45
N ASN A 5 -8.49 -5.96 -17.50
CA ASN A 5 -8.91 -5.71 -16.13
C ASN A 5 -7.86 -4.82 -15.44
N ALA A 6 -8.02 -3.51 -15.58
CA ALA A 6 -7.21 -2.55 -14.85
C ALA A 6 -7.45 -2.71 -13.35
N VAL A 7 -6.39 -2.90 -12.58
CA VAL A 7 -6.44 -2.93 -11.11
C VAL A 7 -6.83 -1.55 -10.62
N LYS A 8 -7.89 -1.47 -9.81
CA LYS A 8 -8.42 -0.22 -9.25
C LYS A 8 -8.30 -0.10 -7.75
N ASN A 9 -8.09 -1.21 -7.04
CA ASN A 9 -8.04 -1.23 -5.59
C ASN A 9 -6.80 -2.02 -5.15
N VAL A 10 -5.98 -1.42 -4.31
CA VAL A 10 -4.77 -2.02 -3.76
C VAL A 10 -4.84 -1.94 -2.23
N VAL A 11 -4.71 -3.09 -1.58
CA VAL A 11 -4.65 -3.20 -0.12
C VAL A 11 -3.24 -3.59 0.29
N ILE A 12 -2.63 -2.78 1.14
CA ILE A 12 -1.31 -3.01 1.74
C ILE A 12 -1.58 -3.55 3.14
N ALA A 13 -1.31 -4.83 3.36
CA ALA A 13 -1.46 -5.49 4.66
C ALA A 13 -0.11 -5.51 5.39
N GLY A 14 -0.01 -4.72 6.45
CA GLY A 14 1.21 -4.49 7.21
C GLY A 14 1.67 -3.04 7.10
N GLY A 15 1.85 -2.39 8.25
CA GLY A 15 2.37 -1.04 8.37
C GLY A 15 3.90 -1.00 8.45
N GLY A 16 4.42 -0.21 9.39
CA GLY A 16 5.85 0.02 9.54
C GLY A 16 6.49 0.68 8.31
N THR A 17 7.82 0.69 8.25
CA THR A 17 8.55 1.39 7.17
C THR A 17 8.21 0.84 5.79
N ALA A 18 8.12 -0.48 5.65
CA ALA A 18 7.86 -1.12 4.36
C ALA A 18 6.45 -0.78 3.83
N GLY A 19 5.41 -0.89 4.67
CA GLY A 19 4.03 -0.56 4.29
C GLY A 19 3.88 0.90 3.89
N TRP A 20 4.40 1.82 4.71
CA TRP A 20 4.30 3.26 4.45
C TRP A 20 5.13 3.71 3.23
N MET A 21 6.32 3.14 3.00
CA MET A 21 7.10 3.42 1.79
C MET A 21 6.38 2.93 0.53
N ALA A 22 5.78 1.73 0.58
CA ALA A 22 5.00 1.22 -0.53
C ALA A 22 3.76 2.09 -0.82
N ALA A 23 3.03 2.49 0.22
CA ALA A 23 1.86 3.37 0.10
C ALA A 23 2.24 4.73 -0.51
N ALA A 24 3.32 5.35 -0.03
CA ALA A 24 3.80 6.64 -0.53
C ALA A 24 4.24 6.57 -2.01
N ALA A 25 4.98 5.52 -2.37
CA ALA A 25 5.43 5.31 -3.75
C ALA A 25 4.23 5.10 -4.70
N LEU A 26 3.28 4.25 -4.31
CA LEU A 26 2.07 3.99 -5.11
C LEU A 26 1.20 5.24 -5.23
N ALA A 27 0.99 5.97 -4.13
CA ALA A 27 0.23 7.22 -4.15
C ALA A 27 0.85 8.25 -5.10
N LYS A 28 2.18 8.36 -5.13
CA LYS A 28 2.89 9.31 -6.00
C LYS A 28 2.90 8.90 -7.48
N LEU A 29 3.06 7.62 -7.77
CA LEU A 29 3.24 7.14 -9.14
C LEU A 29 1.91 6.90 -9.86
N VAL A 30 0.91 6.39 -9.15
CA VAL A 30 -0.33 5.89 -9.75
C VAL A 30 -1.60 6.23 -8.94
N GLY A 31 -1.46 6.97 -7.83
CA GLY A 31 -2.56 7.23 -6.88
C GLY A 31 -3.79 7.91 -7.47
N ASN A 32 -3.64 8.67 -8.57
CA ASN A 32 -4.79 9.30 -9.24
C ASN A 32 -5.71 8.27 -9.93
N ASN A 33 -5.23 7.05 -10.18
CA ASN A 33 -5.93 6.05 -11.00
C ASN A 33 -6.41 4.83 -10.21
N ILE A 34 -5.99 4.69 -8.95
CA ILE A 34 -6.27 3.54 -8.07
C ILE A 34 -6.57 4.00 -6.64
N ASN A 35 -7.42 3.25 -5.95
CA ASN A 35 -7.66 3.40 -4.52
C ASN A 35 -6.63 2.57 -3.75
N ILE A 36 -5.97 3.19 -2.77
CA ILE A 36 -4.94 2.56 -1.94
C ILE A 36 -5.47 2.52 -0.51
N THR A 37 -5.40 1.37 0.14
CA THR A 37 -5.75 1.19 1.55
C THR A 37 -4.60 0.50 2.26
N LEU A 38 -4.08 1.10 3.32
CA LEU A 38 -3.07 0.49 4.18
C LEU A 38 -3.75 0.03 5.47
N VAL A 39 -3.55 -1.23 5.82
CA VAL A 39 -4.04 -1.84 7.06
C VAL A 39 -2.83 -2.16 7.92
N GLU A 40 -2.69 -1.46 9.03
CA GLU A 40 -1.67 -1.73 10.04
C GLU A 40 -2.29 -2.19 11.35
N SER A 41 -1.50 -2.88 12.17
CA SER A 41 -1.89 -3.32 13.50
C SER A 41 -1.26 -2.38 14.52
N ASP A 42 -2.08 -1.78 15.37
CA ASP A 42 -1.61 -0.95 16.48
C ASP A 42 -0.85 -1.77 17.54
N ASP A 43 -1.09 -3.09 17.59
CA ASP A 43 -0.51 -4.00 18.59
C ASP A 43 0.88 -4.53 18.20
N ILE A 44 1.28 -4.43 16.92
CA ILE A 44 2.59 -4.91 16.46
C ILE A 44 3.52 -3.71 16.27
N GLY A 45 4.13 -3.30 17.37
CA GLY A 45 5.22 -2.32 17.36
C GLY A 45 6.45 -2.83 16.61
N THR A 46 7.17 -1.93 15.95
CA THR A 46 8.45 -2.28 15.31
C THR A 46 9.50 -2.63 16.36
N VAL A 47 10.25 -3.70 16.14
CA VAL A 47 11.55 -3.85 16.80
C VAL A 47 12.48 -2.87 16.11
N GLY A 48 12.95 -1.83 16.81
CA GLY A 48 13.83 -0.81 16.23
C GLY A 48 15.14 -1.45 15.75
N VAL A 49 15.23 -1.74 14.45
CA VAL A 49 16.39 -2.43 13.86
C VAL A 49 17.54 -1.51 13.49
N GLY A 50 17.34 -0.18 13.49
CA GLY A 50 18.35 0.80 13.09
C GLY A 50 18.60 0.80 11.60
#